data_AF-A0A9D7GP55-F1
#
_entry.id   AF-A0A9D7GP55-F1
#
_cell.length_a   1.000
_cell.length_b   1.000
_cell.length_c   1.000
_cell.angle_alpha   90.00
_cell.angle_beta   90.00
_cell.angle_gamma   90.00
#
_symmetry.space_group_name_H-M   'P 1'
#
loop_
_entity.id
_entity.type
_entity.pdbx_description
1 polymer ?
#
loop_
_entity_poly.entity_id
_entity_poly.type
_entity_poly.pdbx_seq_one_letter_code
_entity_poly.pdbx_strand_id
1 'polypeptide(L)'
;MVSKSAQPDPIEQLLSKISQEVKREEEQLLATFFQRAIARIIDTAIVFGTSFGLQEMAIYFINADNPYNVVFIVSSVKQAMPAFALMMWVLLYSPVLESLGGTIGKRIMRIRLVDLSTRQVPYFRMCAARSWIYLIFVVLAGIPAILSCLAYFVSDYHQTWHDKLTNMICVKY
;
A
#
# COMPACT_ATOMS: atom_id res chain seq x y z
N MET A 1 -55.52 -19.47 19.17
CA MET A 1 -54.99 -18.15 19.56
C MET A 1 -53.56 -18.05 19.04
N VAL A 2 -53.37 -17.46 17.86
CA VAL A 2 -52.04 -17.29 17.25
C VAL A 2 -51.51 -15.92 17.67
N SER A 3 -50.28 -15.90 18.17
CA SER A 3 -49.64 -14.78 18.86
C SER A 3 -49.58 -13.53 17.98
N LYS A 4 -49.96 -12.38 18.54
CA LYS A 4 -49.67 -11.07 17.96
C LYS A 4 -48.16 -10.98 17.70
N SER A 5 -47.76 -10.82 16.44
CA SER A 5 -46.40 -10.44 16.09
C SER A 5 -46.12 -9.09 16.76
N ALA A 6 -45.18 -9.09 17.71
CA ALA A 6 -44.69 -7.85 18.29
C ALA A 6 -44.05 -7.05 17.16
N GLN A 7 -44.66 -5.91 16.82
CA GLN A 7 -44.03 -4.96 15.91
C GLN A 7 -42.70 -4.54 16.57
N PRO A 8 -41.58 -4.58 15.83
CA PRO A 8 -40.29 -4.18 16.38
C PRO A 8 -40.36 -2.75 16.89
N ASP A 9 -39.76 -2.50 18.05
CA ASP A 9 -39.80 -1.21 18.74
C ASP A 9 -39.30 -0.11 17.79
N PRO A 10 -40.00 1.03 17.63
CA PRO A 10 -39.56 2.14 16.80
C PRO A 10 -38.13 2.61 17.11
N ILE A 11 -37.66 2.42 18.35
CA ILE A 11 -36.28 2.72 18.75
C ILE A 11 -35.28 1.75 18.07
N GLU A 12 -35.59 0.44 18.02
CA GLU A 12 -34.75 -0.56 17.34
C GLU A 12 -34.69 -0.33 15.83
N GLN A 13 -35.80 0.11 15.23
CA GLN A 13 -35.82 0.50 13.81
C GLN A 13 -34.93 1.72 13.52
N LEU A 14 -34.91 2.70 14.42
CA LEU A 14 -34.05 3.88 14.29
C LEU A 14 -32.57 3.51 14.49
N LEU A 15 -32.25 2.72 15.51
CA LEU A 15 -30.88 2.25 15.76
C LEU A 15 -30.32 1.44 14.60
N SER A 16 -31.12 0.53 14.03
CA SER A 16 -30.70 -0.26 12.87
C SER A 16 -30.49 0.59 11.62
N LYS A 17 -31.33 1.59 11.37
CA LYS A 17 -31.12 2.57 10.28
C LYS A 17 -29.85 3.38 10.47
N ILE A 18 -29.65 3.97 11.65
CA ILE A 18 -28.43 4.74 11.96
C ILE A 18 -27.19 3.85 11.79
N SER A 19 -27.23 2.61 12.29
CA SER A 19 -26.11 1.67 12.12
C SER A 19 -25.84 1.34 10.64
N GLN A 20 -26.88 1.17 9.81
CA GLN A 20 -26.72 0.94 8.38
C GLN A 20 -26.17 2.17 7.64
N GLU A 21 -26.58 3.36 8.05
CA GLU A 21 -26.13 4.62 7.45
C GLU A 21 -24.67 4.89 7.79
N VAL A 22 -24.27 4.68 9.06
CA VAL A 22 -22.87 4.73 9.49
C VAL A 22 -22.01 3.72 8.73
N LYS A 23 -22.47 2.48 8.55
CA LYS A 23 -21.75 1.49 7.75
C LYS A 23 -21.58 1.91 6.29
N ARG A 24 -22.61 2.51 5.69
CA ARG A 24 -22.52 3.03 4.31
C ARG A 24 -21.53 4.18 4.20
N GLU A 25 -21.53 5.10 5.16
CA GLU A 25 -20.56 6.19 5.19
C GLU A 25 -19.13 5.64 5.36
N GLU A 26 -18.93 4.68 6.26
CA GLU A 26 -17.64 4.02 6.44
C GLU A 26 -17.17 3.27 5.17
N GLU A 27 -18.06 2.52 4.51
CA GLU A 27 -17.76 1.86 3.24
C GLU A 27 -17.44 2.87 2.12
N GLN A 28 -18.16 3.99 2.06
CA GLN A 28 -17.90 5.06 1.09
C GLN A 28 -16.55 5.73 1.32
N LEU A 29 -16.12 5.84 2.59
CA LEU A 29 -14.81 6.34 2.99
C LEU A 29 -13.67 5.37 2.66
N LEU A 30 -13.91 4.06 2.49
CA LEU A 30 -12.85 3.11 2.14
C LEU A 30 -12.40 3.25 0.67
N ALA A 31 -11.09 3.16 0.46
CA ALA A 31 -10.49 3.21 -0.88
C ALA A 31 -10.77 1.93 -1.67
N THR A 32 -11.25 2.07 -2.92
CA THR A 32 -11.57 0.94 -3.79
C THR A 32 -10.32 0.22 -4.30
N PHE A 33 -10.48 -1.02 -4.74
CA PHE A 33 -9.40 -1.83 -5.30
C PHE A 33 -8.70 -1.13 -6.47
N PHE A 34 -9.47 -0.59 -7.42
CA PHE A 34 -8.91 0.11 -8.59
C PHE A 34 -8.15 1.37 -8.19
N GLN A 35 -8.62 2.15 -7.21
CA GLN A 35 -7.89 3.32 -6.72
C GLN A 35 -6.54 2.92 -6.12
N ARG A 36 -6.50 1.83 -5.34
CA ARG A 36 -5.26 1.29 -4.77
C ARG A 36 -4.33 0.74 -5.85
N ALA A 37 -4.86 0.04 -6.84
CA ALA A 37 -4.09 -0.51 -7.95
C ALA A 37 -3.46 0.60 -8.81
N ILE A 38 -4.24 1.63 -9.18
CA ILE A 38 -3.73 2.78 -9.94
C ILE A 38 -2.68 3.54 -9.13
N ALA A 39 -2.95 3.82 -7.85
CA ALA A 39 -1.97 4.44 -6.95
C ALA A 39 -0.64 3.65 -6.95
N ARG A 40 -0.72 2.31 -6.88
CA ARG A 40 0.45 1.44 -6.89
C ARG A 40 1.20 1.46 -8.23
N ILE A 41 0.50 1.49 -9.35
CA ILE A 41 1.12 1.61 -10.69
C ILE A 41 1.90 2.92 -10.79
N ILE A 42 1.29 4.03 -10.37
CA ILE A 42 1.93 5.35 -10.36
C ILE A 42 3.17 5.33 -9.47
N ASP A 43 3.05 4.84 -8.24
CA ASP A 43 4.17 4.79 -7.32
C ASP A 43 5.32 3.91 -7.86
N THR A 44 4.98 2.76 -8.46
CA THR A 44 5.97 1.84 -9.04
C THR A 44 6.72 2.50 -10.18
N ALA A 45 6.01 3.22 -11.07
CA ALA A 45 6.62 3.96 -12.17
C ALA A 45 7.59 5.05 -11.66
N ILE A 46 7.21 5.78 -10.59
CA ILE A 46 8.07 6.79 -9.97
C ILE A 46 9.34 6.15 -9.39
N VAL A 47 9.21 5.06 -8.62
CA VAL A 47 10.36 4.41 -8.00
C VAL A 47 11.27 3.76 -9.04
N PHE A 48 10.71 3.10 -10.06
CA PHE A 48 11.51 2.55 -11.16
C PHE A 48 12.23 3.66 -11.93
N GLY A 49 11.52 4.74 -12.30
CA GLY A 49 12.09 5.84 -13.05
C GLY A 49 13.21 6.57 -12.29
N THR A 50 12.99 6.85 -11.00
CA THR A 50 14.02 7.47 -10.14
C THR A 50 15.22 6.56 -9.93
N SER A 51 14.99 5.26 -9.68
CA SER A 51 16.07 4.29 -9.51
C SER A 51 16.89 4.10 -10.79
N PHE A 52 16.22 4.04 -11.95
CA PHE A 52 16.86 3.98 -13.26
C PHE A 52 17.70 5.23 -13.54
N GLY A 53 17.15 6.42 -13.29
CA GLY A 53 17.87 7.69 -13.48
C GLY A 53 19.13 7.79 -12.60
N LEU A 54 19.04 7.40 -11.32
CA LEU A 54 20.20 7.35 -10.42
C LEU A 54 21.27 6.38 -10.91
N GLN A 55 20.84 5.23 -11.43
CA GLN A 55 21.76 4.22 -11.96
C GLN A 55 22.46 4.69 -13.23
N GLU A 56 21.76 5.31 -14.18
CA GLU A 56 22.37 5.85 -15.40
C GLU A 56 23.37 6.97 -15.07
N MET A 57 23.07 7.82 -14.08
CA MET A 57 24.06 8.80 -13.59
C MET A 57 25.29 8.11 -12.99
N ALA A 58 25.11 7.05 -12.20
CA ALA A 58 26.23 6.30 -11.63
C ALA A 58 27.09 5.65 -12.73
N ILE A 59 26.46 5.07 -13.76
CA ILE A 59 27.17 4.48 -14.91
C ILE A 59 27.94 5.56 -15.69
N TYR A 60 27.31 6.71 -15.93
CA TYR A 60 27.97 7.84 -16.58
C TYR A 60 29.22 8.29 -15.82
N PHE A 61 29.13 8.40 -14.49
CA PHE A 61 30.26 8.76 -13.63
C PHE A 61 31.39 7.71 -13.70
N ILE A 62 31.05 6.42 -13.62
CA ILE A 62 32.04 5.32 -13.71
C ILE A 62 32.74 5.32 -15.07
N ASN A 63 32.01 5.54 -16.16
CA ASN A 63 32.55 5.61 -17.52
C ASN A 63 33.48 6.82 -17.72
N ALA A 64 33.21 7.93 -17.03
CA ALA A 64 34.03 9.14 -17.15
C ALA A 64 35.39 9.00 -16.46
N ASP A 65 35.45 8.24 -15.35
CA ASP A 65 36.63 8.19 -14.47
C ASP A 65 37.52 6.94 -14.66
N ASN A 66 37.05 5.90 -15.35
CA ASN A 66 37.80 4.64 -15.54
C ASN A 66 37.84 4.22 -17.01
N PRO A 67 39.02 4.11 -17.64
CA PRO A 67 39.14 3.63 -19.03
C PRO A 67 39.35 2.11 -19.19
N TYR A 68 39.58 1.36 -18.10
CA TYR A 68 39.84 -0.09 -18.15
C TYR A 68 38.85 -0.90 -17.30
N ASN A 69 38.38 -2.05 -17.82
CA ASN A 69 37.44 -2.99 -17.18
C ASN A 69 36.04 -2.45 -16.79
N VAL A 70 35.59 -1.38 -17.44
CA VAL A 70 34.28 -0.75 -17.15
C VAL A 70 33.09 -1.64 -17.51
N VAL A 71 33.22 -2.47 -18.53
CA VAL A 71 32.13 -3.30 -19.06
C VAL A 71 31.59 -4.27 -18.01
N PHE A 72 32.48 -4.89 -17.22
CA PHE A 72 32.08 -5.81 -16.15
C PHE A 72 31.32 -5.08 -15.05
N ILE A 73 31.85 -3.94 -14.58
CA ILE A 73 31.24 -3.12 -13.52
C ILE A 73 29.85 -2.63 -13.96
N VAL A 74 29.73 -2.09 -15.17
CA VAL A 74 28.46 -1.60 -15.71
C VAL A 74 27.44 -2.73 -15.88
N SER A 75 27.87 -3.90 -16.33
CA SER A 75 27.00 -5.09 -16.43
C SER A 75 26.47 -5.52 -15.06
N SER A 76 27.34 -5.59 -14.04
CA SER A 76 26.93 -5.94 -12.67
C SER A 76 25.95 -4.92 -12.08
N VAL A 77 26.21 -3.62 -12.28
CA VAL A 77 25.32 -2.55 -11.83
C VAL A 77 23.94 -2.65 -12.52
N LYS A 78 23.92 -2.92 -13.83
CA LYS A 78 22.67 -3.11 -14.58
C LYS A 78 21.87 -4.32 -14.11
N GLN A 79 22.53 -5.43 -13.79
CA GLN A 79 21.86 -6.62 -13.26
C GLN A 79 21.26 -6.39 -11.86
N ALA A 80 21.90 -5.55 -11.04
CA ALA A 80 21.42 -5.21 -9.70
C ALA A 80 20.21 -4.25 -9.69
N MET A 81 19.82 -3.69 -10.85
CA MET A 81 18.76 -2.69 -10.97
C MET A 81 17.44 -3.07 -10.27
N PRO A 82 16.87 -4.28 -10.50
CA PRO A 82 15.58 -4.63 -9.91
C PRO A 82 15.66 -4.73 -8.39
N ALA A 83 16.77 -5.26 -7.87
CA ALA A 83 17.02 -5.34 -6.44
C ALA A 83 17.20 -3.95 -5.82
N PHE A 84 17.94 -3.06 -6.49
CA PHE A 84 18.12 -1.68 -6.04
C PHE A 84 16.78 -0.92 -5.99
N ALA A 85 15.98 -0.98 -7.05
CA ALA A 85 14.66 -0.33 -7.10
C ALA A 85 13.72 -0.86 -6.01
N LEU A 86 13.75 -2.17 -5.75
CA LEU A 86 12.97 -2.80 -4.70
C LEU A 86 13.46 -2.41 -3.29
N MET A 87 14.76 -2.29 -3.06
CA MET A 87 15.30 -1.81 -1.78
C MET A 87 14.99 -0.33 -1.56
N MET A 88 15.09 0.50 -2.61
CA MET A 88 14.65 1.90 -2.59
C MET A 88 13.16 2.02 -2.24
N TRP A 89 12.33 1.13 -2.79
CA TRP A 89 10.90 1.05 -2.47
C TRP A 89 10.67 0.77 -0.98
N VAL A 90 11.29 -0.29 -0.46
CA VAL A 90 11.01 -0.85 0.88
C VAL A 90 11.63 -0.03 2.00
N LEU A 91 12.84 0.51 1.79
CA LEU A 91 13.56 1.22 2.85
C LEU A 91 13.19 2.70 2.92
N LEU A 92 12.98 3.34 1.75
CA LEU A 92 12.87 4.79 1.67
C LEU A 92 11.48 5.21 1.22
N TYR A 93 11.06 4.83 0.01
CA TYR A 93 9.88 5.42 -0.61
C TYR A 93 8.60 5.14 0.18
N SER A 94 8.31 3.86 0.44
CA SER A 94 7.07 3.44 1.08
C SER A 94 7.02 3.86 2.56
N PRO A 95 8.03 3.60 3.41
CA PRO A 95 7.95 3.96 4.83
C PRO A 95 7.90 5.48 5.07
N VAL A 96 8.73 6.25 4.35
CA VAL A 96 8.80 7.71 4.54
C VAL A 96 7.49 8.35 4.10
N LEU A 97 7.04 8.10 2.87
CA LEU A 97 5.85 8.79 2.36
C LEU A 97 4.56 8.32 3.02
N GLU A 98 4.45 7.04 3.38
CA GLU A 98 3.29 6.57 4.13
C GLU A 98 3.21 7.17 5.54
N SER A 99 4.36 7.40 6.19
CA SER A 99 4.41 8.12 7.48
C SER A 99 4.05 9.60 7.37
N LEU A 100 4.07 10.16 6.15
CA LEU A 100 3.62 11.51 5.83
C LEU A 100 2.17 11.55 5.32
N GLY A 101 1.40 10.49 5.52
CA GLY A 101 -0.02 10.40 5.18
C GLY A 101 -0.33 9.66 3.87
N GLY A 102 0.68 9.34 3.05
CA GLY A 102 0.47 8.57 1.83
C GLY A 102 1.55 8.80 0.77
N THR A 103 1.81 7.77 -0.03
CA THR A 103 2.68 7.83 -1.23
C THR A 103 2.12 8.78 -2.28
N ILE A 104 2.92 9.11 -3.30
CA ILE A 104 2.54 10.10 -4.32
C ILE A 104 1.29 9.63 -5.09
N GLY A 105 1.27 8.39 -5.55
CA GLY A 105 0.13 7.76 -6.21
C GLY A 105 -1.10 7.71 -5.32
N LYS A 106 -0.93 7.41 -4.03
CA LYS A 106 -2.03 7.47 -3.05
C LYS A 106 -2.60 8.88 -2.92
N ARG A 107 -1.75 9.90 -2.83
CA ARG A 107 -2.17 11.33 -2.79
C ARG A 107 -2.89 11.75 -4.07
N ILE A 108 -2.43 11.33 -5.25
CA ILE A 108 -3.09 11.60 -6.54
C ILE A 108 -4.49 10.99 -6.57
N MET A 109 -4.63 9.76 -6.07
CA MET A 109 -5.92 9.07 -5.98
C MET A 109 -6.79 9.53 -4.78
N ARG A 110 -6.35 10.55 -4.03
CA ARG A 110 -7.01 11.08 -2.83
C ARG A 110 -7.31 9.99 -1.78
N ILE A 111 -6.35 9.09 -1.60
CA ILE A 111 -6.41 8.04 -0.59
C ILE A 111 -5.23 8.19 0.37
N ARG A 112 -5.49 8.00 1.65
CA ARG A 112 -4.48 8.04 2.72
C ARG A 112 -4.51 6.74 3.51
N LEU A 113 -3.36 6.39 4.04
CA LEU A 113 -3.21 5.26 4.93
C LEU A 113 -3.42 5.74 6.37
N VAL A 114 -4.29 5.07 7.11
CA VAL A 114 -4.54 5.36 8.53
C VAL A 114 -4.50 4.09 9.34
N ASP A 115 -4.13 4.22 10.60
CA ASP A 115 -4.26 3.15 11.59
C ASP A 115 -5.76 2.94 11.91
N LEU A 116 -6.20 1.68 11.95
CA LEU A 116 -7.58 1.32 12.23
C LEU A 116 -8.03 1.76 13.63
N SER A 117 -7.12 1.72 14.61
CA SER A 117 -7.43 2.01 16.01
C SER A 117 -7.50 3.51 16.29
N THR A 118 -6.59 4.30 15.74
CA THR A 118 -6.48 5.74 16.03
C THR A 118 -7.02 6.64 14.94
N ARG A 119 -7.27 6.12 13.72
CA ARG A 119 -7.60 6.87 12.49
C ARG A 119 -6.59 7.97 12.11
N GLN A 120 -5.42 7.97 12.75
CA GLN A 120 -4.33 8.90 12.49
C GLN A 120 -3.33 8.33 11.49
N VAL A 121 -2.44 9.20 11.01
CA VAL A 121 -1.33 8.79 10.14
C VAL A 121 -0.41 7.86 10.93
N PRO A 122 -0.08 6.67 10.40
CA PRO A 122 0.75 5.70 11.11
C PRO A 122 2.20 6.19 11.28
N TYR A 123 2.81 5.80 12.40
CA TYR A 123 4.22 6.05 12.66
C TYR A 123 5.11 5.33 11.64
N PHE A 124 6.27 5.94 11.33
CA PHE A 124 7.26 5.40 10.40
C PHE A 124 7.60 3.92 10.63
N ARG A 125 7.78 3.50 11.90
CA ARG A 125 8.10 2.10 12.24
C ARG A 125 7.04 1.10 11.77
N MET A 126 5.76 1.48 11.81
CA MET A 126 4.66 0.63 11.39
C MET A 126 4.59 0.56 9.87
N CYS A 127 4.83 1.69 9.18
CA CYS A 127 4.95 1.74 7.72
C CYS A 127 6.13 0.88 7.23
N ALA A 128 7.28 0.97 7.89
CA ALA A 128 8.45 0.15 7.59
C ALA A 128 8.14 -1.35 7.77
N ALA A 129 7.56 -1.74 8.92
CA ALA A 129 7.16 -3.13 9.15
C ALA A 129 6.21 -3.64 8.06
N ARG A 130 5.23 -2.84 7.64
CA ARG A 130 4.32 -3.15 6.54
C ARG A 130 5.07 -3.38 5.22
N SER A 131 5.98 -2.47 4.85
CA SER A 131 6.78 -2.59 3.61
C SER A 131 7.67 -3.84 3.63
N TRP A 132 8.24 -4.19 4.78
CA TRP A 132 9.04 -5.41 4.95
C TRP A 132 8.22 -6.70 4.88
N ILE A 133 7.04 -6.74 5.51
CA ILE A 133 6.12 -7.88 5.38
C ILE A 133 5.74 -8.10 3.91
N TYR A 134 5.44 -7.00 3.20
CA TYR A 134 5.16 -7.08 1.77
C TYR A 134 6.35 -7.58 0.97
N LEU A 135 7.56 -7.13 1.28
CA LEU A 135 8.79 -7.61 0.63
C LEU A 135 8.96 -9.13 0.78
N ILE A 136 8.77 -9.64 1.99
CA ILE A 136 8.82 -11.08 2.28
C ILE A 136 7.84 -11.83 1.37
N PHE A 137 6.61 -11.34 1.22
CA PHE A 137 5.62 -11.99 0.35
C PHE A 137 6.00 -11.97 -1.14
N VAL A 138 6.61 -10.88 -1.61
CA VAL A 138 7.07 -10.75 -3.00
C VAL A 138 8.28 -11.63 -3.29
N VAL A 139 9.28 -11.64 -2.39
CA VAL A 139 10.56 -12.33 -2.61
C VAL A 139 10.47 -13.84 -2.38
N LEU A 140 9.78 -14.30 -1.33
CA LEU A 140 9.84 -15.71 -0.95
C LEU A 140 8.96 -16.62 -1.80
N ALA A 141 7.85 -16.15 -2.34
CA ALA A 141 6.88 -17.10 -2.87
C ALA A 141 5.95 -16.60 -3.97
N GLY A 142 5.85 -15.30 -4.29
CA GLY A 142 5.02 -14.75 -5.38
C GLY A 142 3.50 -14.97 -5.22
N ILE A 143 3.08 -16.23 -5.06
CA ILE A 143 1.76 -16.70 -4.66
C ILE A 143 1.23 -15.95 -3.42
N PRO A 144 1.99 -15.75 -2.31
CA PRO A 144 1.50 -14.97 -1.18
C PRO A 144 1.24 -13.50 -1.51
N ALA A 145 1.94 -12.92 -2.49
CA ALA A 145 1.63 -11.56 -2.95
C ALA A 145 0.28 -11.51 -3.67
N ILE A 146 -0.03 -12.52 -4.50
CA ILE A 146 -1.34 -12.66 -5.17
C ILE A 146 -2.44 -12.94 -4.14
N LEU A 147 -2.22 -13.88 -3.21
CA LEU A 147 -3.16 -14.17 -2.12
C LEU A 147 -3.40 -12.96 -1.21
N SER A 148 -2.35 -12.17 -0.94
CA SER A 148 -2.48 -10.92 -0.20
C SER A 148 -3.37 -9.90 -0.92
N CYS A 149 -3.40 -9.89 -2.26
CA CYS A 149 -4.34 -9.06 -3.02
C CYS A 149 -5.76 -9.62 -2.97
N LEU A 150 -5.93 -10.95 -3.03
CA LEU A 150 -7.25 -11.59 -2.91
C LEU A 150 -7.89 -11.36 -1.53
N ALA A 151 -7.08 -11.21 -0.49
CA ALA A 151 -7.54 -10.87 0.86
C ALA A 151 -8.38 -9.58 0.91
N TYR A 152 -8.16 -8.65 -0.03
CA TYR A 152 -8.97 -7.44 -0.17
C TYR A 152 -10.46 -7.76 -0.28
N PHE A 153 -10.84 -8.80 -1.03
CA PHE A 153 -12.24 -9.15 -1.31
C PHE A 153 -12.92 -9.90 -0.15
N VAL A 154 -12.14 -10.40 0.80
CA VAL A 154 -12.63 -11.18 1.96
C VAL A 154 -12.62 -10.32 3.23
N SER A 155 -11.94 -9.18 3.21
CA SER A 155 -11.81 -8.29 4.37
C SER A 155 -12.95 -7.29 4.45
N ASP A 156 -13.56 -7.18 5.63
CA ASP A 156 -14.62 -6.19 5.93
C ASP A 156 -14.17 -4.74 5.69
N TYR A 157 -12.87 -4.45 5.81
CA TYR A 157 -12.28 -3.12 5.63
C TYR A 157 -11.47 -2.99 4.32
N HIS A 158 -11.69 -3.88 3.36
CA HIS A 158 -10.95 -3.88 2.10
C HIS A 158 -9.42 -3.93 2.31
N GLN A 159 -8.96 -4.67 3.31
CA GLN A 159 -7.54 -4.79 3.66
C GLN A 159 -6.88 -5.94 2.91
N THR A 160 -5.64 -5.71 2.47
CA THR A 160 -4.76 -6.80 2.06
C THR A 160 -4.14 -7.48 3.29
N TRP A 161 -3.52 -8.66 3.16
CA TRP A 161 -2.94 -9.34 4.32
C TRP A 161 -1.86 -8.54 5.03
N HIS A 162 -0.99 -7.83 4.31
CA HIS A 162 0.02 -6.98 4.93
C HIS A 162 -0.60 -5.76 5.65
N ASP A 163 -1.76 -5.29 5.20
CA ASP A 163 -2.53 -4.23 5.90
C ASP A 163 -3.17 -4.77 7.18
N LYS A 164 -3.72 -5.98 7.11
CA LYS A 164 -4.36 -6.65 8.24
C LYS A 164 -3.36 -6.96 9.35
N LEU A 165 -2.16 -7.43 8.98
CA LEU A 165 -1.07 -7.69 9.93
C LEU A 165 -0.54 -6.42 10.61
N THR A 166 -0.76 -5.25 10.00
CA THR A 166 -0.33 -3.97 10.55
C THR A 166 -1.48 -3.10 11.07
N ASN A 167 -2.70 -3.64 11.10
CA ASN A 167 -3.92 -2.93 11.50
C ASN A 167 -4.12 -1.59 10.78
N MET A 168 -3.85 -1.56 9.48
CA MET A 168 -3.97 -0.34 8.67
C MET A 168 -5.12 -0.43 7.67
N ILE A 169 -5.75 0.71 7.38
CA ILE A 169 -6.79 0.84 6.35
C ILE A 169 -6.46 2.01 5.41
N CYS A 170 -6.91 1.92 4.16
CA CYS A 170 -6.84 3.04 3.23
C CYS A 170 -8.21 3.72 3.14
N VAL A 171 -8.24 5.00 3.46
CA VAL A 171 -9.45 5.84 3.44
C VAL A 171 -9.29 6.95 2.41
N LYS A 172 -10.40 7.34 1.78
CA LYS A 172 -10.51 8.50 0.91
C LYS A 172 -10.53 9.77 1.76
N TYR A 173 -9.97 10.86 1.23
CA TYR A 173 -9.98 12.16 1.89
C TYR A 173 -10.14 13.31 0.88
#